data_AF-T0NGQ3-F1
#
_entry.id   AF-T0NGQ3-F1
#
_cell.length_a   1.000
_cell.length_b   1.000
_cell.length_c   1.000
_cell.angle_alpha   90.00
_cell.angle_beta   90.00
_cell.angle_gamma   90.00
#
_symmetry.space_group_name_H-M   'P 1'
#
loop_
_entity.id
_entity.type
_entity.pdbx_description
1 polymer ?
#
loop_
_entity_poly.entity_id
_entity_poly.type
_entity_poly.pdbx_seq_one_letter_code
_entity_poly.pdbx_strand_id
1 'polypeptide(L)' 'MNQLTLETFVCPSDIQESKGQILVLIMRNLNVAWTDRNWYLHSQDIVYLDEKLASVLIMRGTARKLEVDGHASA' A
#
# COMPACT_ATOMS: atom_id res chain seq x y z
N MET A 1 13.77 -11.56 -33.46
CA MET A 1 14.16 -11.08 -32.12
C MET A 1 12.90 -10.50 -31.50
N ASN A 2 12.15 -11.30 -30.74
CA ASN A 2 10.88 -10.84 -30.16
C ASN A 2 11.10 -10.28 -28.75
N GLN A 3 10.59 -9.07 -28.56
CA GLN A 3 10.44 -8.36 -27.30
C GLN A 3 9.72 -9.20 -26.25
N LEU A 4 10.19 -9.11 -25.01
CA LEU A 4 9.42 -9.39 -23.81
C LEU A 4 9.52 -8.14 -22.92
N THR A 5 8.64 -7.17 -23.16
CA THR A 5 8.41 -6.08 -22.22
C THR A 5 7.58 -6.65 -21.08
N LEU A 6 8.22 -6.92 -19.93
CA LEU A 6 7.53 -7.42 -18.75
C LEU A 6 6.83 -6.25 -18.07
N GLU A 7 5.70 -5.81 -18.63
CA GLU A 7 4.80 -4.87 -17.96
C GLU A 7 4.05 -5.65 -16.88
N THR A 8 4.59 -5.68 -15.66
CA THR A 8 3.87 -6.17 -14.49
C THR A 8 2.74 -5.19 -14.19
N PHE A 9 1.58 -5.43 -14.79
CA PHE A 9 0.32 -4.80 -14.41
C PHE A 9 -0.06 -5.33 -13.03
N VAL A 10 0.21 -4.56 -11.98
CA VAL A 10 -0.41 -4.80 -10.67
C VAL A 10 -1.83 -4.25 -10.76
N CYS A 11 -2.81 -5.15 -10.84
CA CYS A 11 -4.22 -4.80 -10.80
C CYS A 11 -4.57 -4.15 -9.45
N PRO A 12 -5.29 -3.02 -9.42
CA PRO A 12 -5.76 -2.39 -8.18
C PRO A 12 -6.85 -3.21 -7.45
N SER A 13 -7.26 -4.36 -8.01
CA SER A 13 -8.29 -5.25 -7.46
C SER A 13 -7.77 -6.28 -6.44
N ASP A 14 -6.45 -6.38 -6.25
CA ASP A 14 -5.82 -7.30 -5.28
C ASP A 14 -5.67 -6.70 -3.88
N ILE A 15 -6.45 -5.70 -3.54
CA ILE A 15 -6.53 -5.15 -2.18
C ILE A 15 -7.43 -6.09 -1.34
N GLN A 16 -6.95 -7.31 -1.10
CA GLN A 16 -7.54 -8.21 -0.10
C GLN A 16 -6.88 -7.94 1.25
N GLU A 17 -7.69 -7.57 2.24
CA GLU A 17 -7.30 -7.51 3.64
C GLU A 17 -6.75 -8.89 4.06
N SER A 18 -5.42 -8.99 4.16
CA SER A 18 -4.75 -10.16 4.71
C SER A 18 -4.42 -9.91 6.18
N LYS A 19 -4.55 -10.94 7.03
CA LYS A 19 -4.19 -10.85 8.46
C LYS A 19 -2.80 -10.20 8.63
N GLY A 20 -2.73 -9.10 9.38
CA GLY A 20 -1.48 -8.37 9.63
C GLY A 20 -1.22 -7.17 8.69
N GLN A 21 -2.20 -6.75 7.89
CA GLN A 21 -2.11 -5.52 7.11
C GLN A 21 -2.81 -4.35 7.81
N ILE A 22 -2.30 -3.15 7.56
CA ILE A 22 -2.81 -1.87 8.07
C ILE A 22 -3.23 -1.01 6.88
N LEU A 23 -4.43 -0.45 6.96
CA LEU A 23 -4.89 0.55 6.01
C LEU A 23 -4.19 1.88 6.26
N VAL A 24 -3.56 2.42 5.22
CA VAL A 24 -2.87 3.72 5.29
C VAL A 24 -3.24 4.62 4.11
N LEU A 25 -3.26 5.92 4.39
CA LEU A 25 -3.29 6.99 3.39
C LEU A 25 -1.85 7.42 3.08
N ILE A 26 -1.46 7.40 1.81
CA ILE A 26 -0.14 7.84 1.37
C ILE A 26 -0.13 9.37 1.25
N MET A 27 0.85 10.01 1.88
CA MET A 27 0.91 11.48 1.97
C MET A 27 1.80 12.09 0.88
N ARG A 28 2.68 11.31 0.24
CA ARG A 28 3.65 11.76 -0.78
C ARG A 28 3.92 10.64 -1.77
N ASN A 29 4.26 10.99 -3.02
CA ASN A 29 4.70 10.00 -4.01
C ASN A 29 6.02 9.35 -3.57
N LEU A 30 6.10 8.02 -3.62
CA LEU A 30 7.33 7.31 -3.31
C LEU A 30 7.45 5.95 -4.03
N ASN A 31 8.69 5.59 -4.34
CA ASN A 31 9.04 4.21 -4.69
C ASN A 31 9.33 3.43 -3.40
N VAL A 32 8.69 2.28 -3.24
CA VAL A 32 8.90 1.36 -2.12
C VAL A 32 9.40 0.04 -2.67
N ALA A 33 10.62 -0.34 -2.27
CA ALA A 33 11.11 -1.71 -2.40
C ALA A 33 10.96 -2.38 -1.04
N TRP A 34 10.08 -3.37 -0.94
CA TRP A 34 9.85 -4.12 0.30
C TRP A 34 9.75 -5.61 0.01
N THR A 35 10.52 -6.38 0.79
CA THR A 35 10.73 -7.82 0.58
C THR A 35 11.13 -8.13 -0.86
N ASP A 36 10.20 -8.68 -1.65
CA ASP A 36 10.42 -9.11 -3.03
C ASP A 36 9.63 -8.24 -4.05
N ARG A 37 8.99 -7.16 -3.58
CA ARG A 37 8.10 -6.34 -4.40
C ARG A 37 8.55 -4.88 -4.46
N ASN A 38 8.40 -4.31 -5.65
CA ASN A 38 8.57 -2.89 -5.90
C ASN A 38 7.21 -2.26 -6.20
N TRP A 39 6.87 -1.21 -5.47
CA TRP A 39 5.63 -0.45 -5.64
C TRP A 39 5.94 1.02 -5.87
N TYR A 40 5.16 1.65 -6.73
CA TYR A 40 5.08 3.10 -6.79
C TYR A 40 3.78 3.52 -6.13
N LEU A 41 3.89 4.19 -4.99
CA LEU A 41 2.75 4.67 -4.21
C LEU A 41 2.53 6.14 -4.51
N HIS A 42 1.30 6.51 -4.88
CA HIS A 42 0.95 7.90 -5.16
C HIS A 42 0.39 8.57 -3.91
N SER A 43 0.61 9.88 -3.79
CA SER A 43 -0.04 10.70 -2.78
C SER A 43 -1.56 10.60 -2.93
N GLN A 44 -2.27 10.53 -1.80
CA GLN A 44 -3.71 10.34 -1.66
C GLN A 44 -4.20 8.91 -1.93
N ASP A 45 -3.33 7.97 -2.29
CA ASP A 45 -3.71 6.56 -2.37
C ASP A 45 -4.05 6.01 -0.98
N ILE A 46 -5.08 5.16 -0.95
CA ILE A 46 -5.46 4.38 0.23
C ILE A 46 -5.12 2.93 -0.06
N VAL A 47 -4.18 2.37 0.71
CA VAL A 47 -3.63 1.04 0.47
C VAL A 47 -3.51 0.25 1.76
N TYR A 48 -3.72 -1.07 1.69
CA TYR A 48 -3.36 -1.99 2.77
C TYR A 48 -1.89 -2.38 2.62
N LEU A 49 -1.10 -2.13 3.66
CA LEU A 49 0.32 -2.49 3.72
C LEU A 49 0.57 -3.43 4.88
N ASP A 50 1.59 -4.27 4.77
CA ASP A 50 2.13 -5.03 5.90
C ASP A 50 2.41 -4.11 7.11
N GLU A 51 2.13 -4.58 8.31
CA GLU A 51 2.26 -3.82 9.55
C GLU A 51 3.65 -3.17 9.73
N LYS A 52 4.73 -3.89 9.39
CA LYS A 52 6.09 -3.36 9.56
C LYS A 52 6.36 -2.26 8.55
N LEU A 53 5.98 -2.48 7.28
CA LEU A 53 6.12 -1.45 6.25
C LEU A 53 5.27 -0.21 6.59
N ALA A 54 4.01 -0.39 6.95
CA ALA A 54 3.11 0.68 7.34
C ALA A 54 3.71 1.49 8.51
N SER A 55 4.24 0.83 9.54
CA SER A 55 4.86 1.47 10.69
C SER A 55 6.06 2.34 10.29
N VAL A 56 6.92 1.85 9.39
CA VAL A 56 8.06 2.63 8.89
C VAL A 56 7.61 3.86 8.11
N LEU A 57 6.60 3.72 7.24
CA LEU A 57 6.08 4.84 6.44
C LEU A 57 5.34 5.88 7.31
N ILE A 58 4.63 5.44 8.35
CA ILE A 58 3.97 6.33 9.31
C ILE A 58 5.01 7.10 10.12
N MET A 59 6.02 6.41 10.65
CA MET A 59 7.11 7.03 11.43
C MET A 59 7.87 8.09 10.62
N ARG A 60 8.03 7.87 9.31
CA ARG A 60 8.67 8.82 8.39
C ARG A 60 7.75 9.95 7.93
N GLY A 61 6.48 9.95 8.32
CA GLY A 61 5.50 10.94 7.88
C GLY A 61 5.16 10.85 6.39
N THR A 62 5.42 9.70 5.76
CA THR A 62 5.09 9.45 4.34
C THR A 62 3.73 8.78 4.17
N ALA A 63 3.17 8.20 5.25
CA ALA A 63 1.83 7.65 5.29
C ALA A 63 1.13 8.00 6.61
N ARG A 64 -0.21 7.89 6.64
CA ARG A 64 -1.04 8.05 7.83
C ARG A 64 -1.93 6.83 8.00
N LYS A 65 -1.95 6.23 9.20
CA LYS A 65 -2.89 5.14 9.51
C LYS A 65 -4.32 5.65 9.40
N LEU A 66 -5.17 4.89 8.72
CA LEU A 66 -6.62 5.08 8.74
C LEU A 66 -7.21 4.05 9.70
N GLU A 67 -8.04 4.52 10.62
CA GLU A 67 -8.88 3.63 11.44
C GLU A 67 -10.16 3.39 10.66
N VAL A 68 -10.41 2.13 10.31
CA VAL A 68 -11.71 1.72 9.80
C VAL A 68 -12.60 1.63 11.04
N ASP A 69 -13.24 2.74 11.41
CA ASP A 69 -14.25 2.71 12.45
C ASP A 69 -15.40 1.85 11.91
N GLY A 70 -15.46 0.60 12.36
CA GLY A 70 -16.58 -0.29 12.11
C GLY A 70 -17.79 0.25 12.86
N HIS A 71 -18.36 1.34 12.37
CA HIS A 71 -19.60 1.90 12.84
C HIS A 71 -20.74 1.01 12.34
N ALA A 72 -20.86 -0.18 12.93
CA ALA A 72 -22.11 -0.91 12.98
C ALA A 72 -23.06 -0.13 13.90
N SER A 73 -23.60 0.96 13.37
CA SER A 73 -24.84 1.55 13.88
C SER A 73 -25.98 0.62 13.47
N ALA A 74 -26.49 -0.17 14.43
CA ALA A 74 -27.91 -0.55 14.57
C ALA A 74 -28.09 -1.40 15.85
#